data_AF-A0A2V8CUB9-F1
#
_entry.id   AF-A0A2V8CUB9-F1
#
_cell.length_a   1.000
_cell.length_b   1.000
_cell.length_c   1.000
_cell.angle_alpha   90.00
_cell.angle_beta   90.00
_cell.angle_gamma   90.00
#
_symmetry.space_group_name_H-M   'P 1'
#
loop_
_entity.id
_entity.type
_entity.pdbx_description
1 polymer ?
#
loop_
_entity_poly.entity_id
_entity_poly.type
_entity_poly.pdbx_seq_one_letter_code
_entity_poly.pdbx_strand_id
1 'polypeptide(L)' 'MSDQPSLDFGGKRFDDGQGAAAFGRGVAGLVVVQQIQDRPTEGQNLTPPIRIISATRVTR' A
#
# COMPACT_ATOMS: atom_id res chain seq x y z
N MET A 1 0.12 0.01 10.55
CA MET A 1 0.88 -0.80 9.57
C MET A 1 1.17 -2.14 10.21
N SER A 2 0.66 -3.21 9.61
CA SER A 2 0.87 -4.58 10.05
C SER A 2 1.28 -5.42 8.86
N ASP A 3 1.93 -6.54 9.14
CA ASP A 3 2.25 -7.50 8.10
C ASP A 3 0.98 -8.08 7.48
N GLN A 4 1.04 -8.44 6.20
CA GLN A 4 -0.12 -8.87 5.44
C GLN A 4 0.14 -10.23 4.77
N PRO A 5 0.34 -11.29 5.56
CA PRO A 5 0.80 -12.60 5.06
C PRO A 5 -0.19 -13.27 4.10
N SER A 6 -1.44 -12.81 4.04
CA SER A 6 -2.39 -13.28 3.05
C SER A 6 -2.04 -12.84 1.62
N LEU A 7 -1.18 -11.83 1.46
CA LEU A 7 -0.65 -11.36 0.18
C LEU A 7 0.64 -12.07 -0.26
N ASP A 8 1.25 -12.89 0.59
CA ASP A 8 2.48 -13.61 0.24
C ASP A 8 2.18 -14.75 -0.75
N PHE A 9 3.22 -15.29 -1.40
CA PHE A 9 3.12 -16.49 -2.22
C PHE A 9 2.64 -17.68 -1.35
N GLY A 10 1.58 -18.36 -1.79
CA GLY A 10 0.85 -19.36 -1.01
C GLY A 10 -0.20 -18.78 -0.05
N GLY A 11 -0.38 -17.45 -0.01
CA GLY A 11 -1.39 -16.75 0.76
C GLY A 11 -2.80 -16.89 0.19
N LYS A 12 -3.81 -16.55 1.00
CA LYS A 12 -5.24 -16.78 0.68
C LYS A 12 -5.98 -15.56 0.13
N ARG A 13 -5.28 -14.47 -0.22
CA ARG A 13 -5.94 -13.27 -0.74
C ARG A 13 -6.41 -13.41 -2.19
N PHE A 14 -5.66 -14.17 -2.97
CA PHE A 14 -5.90 -14.46 -4.39
C PHE A 14 -6.07 -15.97 -4.57
N ASP A 15 -7.07 -16.39 -5.35
CA ASP A 15 -7.47 -17.80 -5.48
C ASP A 15 -6.41 -18.68 -6.16
N ASP A 16 -5.49 -18.07 -6.91
CA ASP A 16 -4.38 -18.75 -7.58
C ASP A 16 -3.18 -19.04 -6.67
N GLY A 17 -3.16 -18.48 -5.45
CA GLY A 17 -2.07 -18.62 -4.50
C GLY A 17 -0.78 -17.90 -4.90
N GLN A 18 -0.78 -17.06 -5.95
CA GLN A 18 0.45 -16.42 -6.42
C GLN A 18 0.92 -15.26 -5.53
N GLY A 19 0.02 -14.70 -4.73
CA GLY A 19 0.33 -13.53 -3.90
C GLY A 19 0.57 -12.26 -4.73
N ALA A 20 1.13 -11.23 -4.09
CA ALA A 20 1.54 -9.98 -4.70
C ALA A 20 3.05 -9.78 -4.59
N ALA A 21 3.72 -9.45 -5.69
CA ALA A 21 5.17 -9.25 -5.71
C ALA A 21 5.56 -7.92 -5.03
N ALA A 22 6.32 -8.01 -3.94
CA ALA A 22 6.98 -6.84 -3.36
C ALA A 22 8.16 -6.39 -4.25
N PHE A 23 8.14 -5.13 -4.70
CA PHE A 23 9.16 -4.56 -5.59
C PHE A 23 9.93 -3.37 -4.98
N GLY A 24 9.63 -3.02 -3.74
CA GLY A 24 10.24 -1.90 -3.05
C GLY A 24 9.80 -1.79 -1.60
N ARG A 25 10.38 -0.85 -0.86
CA ARG A 25 10.01 -0.54 0.52
C ARG A 25 10.04 0.96 0.76
N GLY A 26 9.12 1.47 1.59
CA GLY A 26 9.19 2.84 2.08
C GLY A 26 10.38 3.01 3.01
N VAL A 27 11.31 3.89 2.66
CA VAL A 27 12.49 4.19 3.50
C VAL A 27 12.30 5.43 4.37
N ALA A 28 11.27 6.23 4.10
CA ALA A 28 10.89 7.42 4.84
C ALA A 28 9.39 7.67 4.71
N GLY A 29 8.81 8.49 5.60
CA GLY A 29 7.42 8.94 5.50
C GLY A 29 6.35 7.91 5.91
N LEU A 30 6.72 6.81 6.59
CA LEU A 30 5.73 5.80 7.03
C LEU A 30 4.66 6.36 7.97
N VAL A 31 4.97 7.39 8.76
CA VAL A 31 3.99 8.11 9.58
C VAL A 31 2.89 8.74 8.73
N VAL A 32 3.24 9.30 7.56
CA VAL A 32 2.26 9.86 6.62
C VAL A 32 1.39 8.75 6.03
N VAL A 33 1.98 7.61 5.69
CA VAL A 33 1.21 6.45 5.19
C VAL A 33 0.21 5.96 6.24
N GLN A 34 0.61 5.89 7.52
CA GLN A 34 -0.29 5.55 8.62
C GLN A 34 -1.45 6.54 8.71
N GLN A 35 -1.16 7.84 8.70
CA GLN A 35 -2.20 8.89 8.72
C GLN A 35 -3.16 8.82 7.54
N ILE A 36 -2.70 8.36 6.37
CA ILE A 36 -3.54 8.15 5.19
C ILE A 36 -4.45 6.93 5.38
N GLN A 37 -3.91 5.82 5.93
CA GLN A 37 -4.68 4.60 6.19
C GLN A 37 -5.82 4.82 7.20
N ASP A 38 -5.64 5.75 8.15
CA ASP A 38 -6.63 6.05 9.19
C ASP A 38 -7.75 6.99 8.72
N ARG A 39 -7.76 7.40 7.44
CA ARG A 39 -8.79 8.32 6.89
C ARG A 39 -10.09 7.59 6.55
N PRO A 40 -11.22 8.32 6.48
CA PRO A 40 -12.50 7.74 6.11
C PRO A 40 -12.45 7.09 4.72
N THR A 41 -13.07 5.93 4.59
CA THR A 41 -13.19 5.20 3.33
C THR A 41 -14.63 4.81 3.04
N GLU A 42 -14.95 4.75 1.75
CA GLU A 42 -16.08 3.99 1.24
C GLU A 42 -15.53 2.74 0.53
N GLY A 43 -15.75 1.57 1.14
CA GLY A 43 -15.12 0.33 0.70
C GLY A 43 -13.59 0.39 0.82
N GLN A 44 -12.90 0.43 -0.31
CA GLN A 44 -11.43 0.54 -0.39
C GLN A 44 -10.97 1.92 -0.92
N ASN A 45 -11.90 2.85 -1.14
CA ASN A 45 -11.59 4.19 -1.65
C ASN A 45 -11.61 5.22 -0.51
N LEU A 46 -10.61 6.10 -0.48
CA LEU A 46 -10.56 7.23 0.46
C LEU A 46 -11.62 8.28 0.09
N THR A 47 -12.36 8.75 1.09
CA THR A 47 -13.41 9.77 0.92
C THR A 47 -13.19 10.91 1.92
N PRO A 48 -12.65 12.07 1.50
CA PRO A 48 -12.30 12.42 0.12
C PRO A 48 -10.98 11.78 -0.37
N PRO A 49 -10.74 11.73 -1.70
CA PRO A 49 -9.48 11.26 -2.27
C PRO A 49 -8.29 12.14 -1.87
N ILE A 50 -7.12 11.51 -1.67
CA ILE A 50 -5.85 12.19 -1.43
C ILE A 50 -5.03 12.18 -2.71
N ARG A 51 -4.74 13.37 -3.26
CA ARG A 51 -4.01 13.51 -4.53
C ARG A 51 -2.51 13.29 -4.33
N ILE A 52 -1.90 12.47 -5.18
CA ILE A 52 -0.45 12.47 -5.39
C ILE A 52 -0.10 13.68 -6.25
N ILE A 53 0.61 14.65 -5.68
CA ILE A 53 0.92 15.93 -6.36
C ILE A 53 2.02 15.74 -7.40
N SER A 54 3.03 14.93 -7.08
CA SER A 54 4.15 14.60 -7.98
C SER A 54 4.75 13.24 -7.62
N ALA A 55 5.38 12.61 -8.61
CA ALA A 55 6.24 11.45 -8.42
C ALA A 55 7.47 11.64 -9.30
N THR A 56 8.65 11.54 -8.70
CA THR A 56 9.92 11.80 -9.40
C THR A 56 10.85 10.62 -9.20
N ARG A 57 11.41 10.12 -10.30
CA ARG A 57 12.50 9.15 -10.22
C ARG A 57 13.76 9.90 -9.79
N VAL A 58 14.33 9.50 -8.66
CA VAL A 58 15.64 10.00 -8.23
C VAL A 58 16.68 9.37 -9.16
N THR A 59 17.06 10.08 -10.20
CA THR A 59 18.23 9.74 -11.02
C THR A 59 19.48 9.97 -10.19
N ARG A 60 20.44 9.06 -10.32
CA ARG A 60 21.77 9.21 -9.73
C ARG A 60 22.64 10.13 -10.59
#